data_AF-A0A523IVR5-F1
#
_entry.id   AF-A0A523IVR5-F1
#
_cell.length_a   1.000
_cell.length_b   1.000
_cell.length_c   1.000
_cell.angle_alpha   90.00
_cell.angle_beta   90.00
_cell.angle_gamma   90.00
#
_symmetry.space_group_name_H-M   'P 1'
#
loop_
_entity.id
_entity.type
_entity.pdbx_description
1 polymer ?
#
loop_
_entity_poly.entity_id
_entity_poly.type
_entity_poly.pdbx_seq_one_letter_code
_entity_poly.pdbx_strand_id
1 'polypeptide(L)' 'MRGSILLLCLLALTSQLGRTRGDGVPASPSEVVPLAVGASVPEVMLSTLEGAPFALAPAIAKHPVVLIFYRGGW' A
#
# COMPACT_ATOMS: atom_id res chain seq x y z
N MET A 1 29.97 -3.34 -28.54
CA MET A 1 29.04 -2.19 -28.35
C MET A 1 27.57 -2.58 -28.50
N ARG A 2 27.17 -3.29 -29.58
CA ARG A 2 25.78 -3.73 -29.82
C ARG A 2 25.20 -4.64 -28.71
N GLY A 3 25.97 -5.60 -28.19
CA GLY A 3 25.50 -6.50 -27.14
C GLY A 3 25.29 -5.85 -25.76
N SER A 4 26.09 -4.82 -25.44
CA SER A 4 25.97 -4.10 -24.16
C SER A 4 24.69 -3.25 -24.11
N ILE A 5 24.30 -2.68 -25.25
CA ILE A 5 23.04 -1.91 -25.38
C ILE A 5 21.83 -2.85 -25.24
N LEU A 6 21.85 -4.03 -25.86
CA LEU A 6 20.77 -5.01 -25.68
C LEU A 6 20.64 -5.48 -24.22
N LEU A 7 21.77 -5.69 -23.53
CA LEU A 7 21.77 -6.12 -22.13
C LEU A 7 21.22 -5.02 -21.20
N LEU A 8 21.60 -3.76 -21.42
CA LEU A 8 21.06 -2.61 -20.68
C LEU A 8 19.55 -2.41 -20.93
N CYS A 9 19.08 -2.59 -22.16
CA CYS A 9 17.65 -2.55 -22.47
C CYS A 9 16.89 -3.69 -21.78
N LEU A 10 17.47 -4.89 -21.71
CA LEU A 10 16.86 -6.03 -21.05
C LEU A 10 16.77 -5.85 -19.52
N LEU A 11 17.82 -5.29 -18.88
CA LEU A 11 17.78 -4.93 -17.46
C LEU A 11 16.78 -3.79 -17.16
N ALA A 12 16.65 -2.81 -18.05
CA ALA A 12 15.67 -1.74 -17.86
C ALA A 12 14.21 -2.25 -17.92
N LEU A 13 13.95 -3.27 -18.73
CA LEU A 13 12.61 -3.85 -18.88
C LEU A 13 12.15 -4.64 -17.64
N THR A 14 13.06 -5.31 -16.94
CA THR A 14 12.72 -6.08 -15.72
C THR A 14 12.42 -5.19 -14.51
N SER A 15 12.96 -3.97 -14.47
CA SER A 15 12.75 -3.02 -13.36
C SER A 15 11.31 -2.49 -13.24
N GLN A 16 10.49 -2.65 -14.29
CA GLN A 16 9.11 -2.15 -14.30
C GLN A 16 8.08 -3.17 -13.76
N LEU A 17 8.45 -4.45 -13.64
CA LEU A 17 7.53 -5.50 -13.17
C LEU A 17 7.18 -5.39 -11.67
N GLY A 18 7.94 -4.61 -10.90
CA GLY A 18 7.74 -4.43 -9.45
C GLY A 18 6.80 -3.29 -9.06
N ARG A 19 6.27 -2.50 -10.02
CA ARG A 19 5.24 -1.51 -9.70
C ARG A 19 3.87 -2.20 -9.65
N THR A 20 3.51 -2.74 -8.50
CA THR A 20 2.09 -2.91 -8.19
C THR A 20 1.46 -1.52 -8.19
N ARG A 21 0.72 -1.21 -9.25
CA ARG A 21 -0.25 -0.13 -9.22
C ARG A 21 -1.14 -0.45 -8.01
N GLY A 22 -1.29 0.47 -7.06
CA GLY A 22 -2.12 0.21 -5.90
C GLY A 22 -3.56 0.00 -6.37
N ASP A 23 -3.99 -1.26 -6.45
CA ASP A 23 -5.31 -1.70 -6.97
C ASP A 23 -6.50 -1.26 -6.08
N GLY A 24 -6.31 -0.25 -5.23
CA GLY A 24 -7.32 0.26 -4.32
C GLY A 24 -7.21 1.76 -4.03
N VAL A 25 -6.37 2.52 -4.75
CA VAL A 25 -6.37 3.98 -4.65
C VAL A 25 -7.38 4.53 -5.66
N PRO A 26 -8.44 5.21 -5.20
CA PRO A 26 -9.46 5.77 -6.08
C PRO A 26 -8.85 6.73 -7.11
N ALA A 27 -9.30 6.67 -8.36
CA ALA A 27 -8.80 7.55 -9.42
C ALA A 27 -9.31 8.99 -9.27
N SER A 28 -10.40 9.16 -8.53
CA SER A 28 -11.01 10.45 -8.21
C SER A 28 -11.50 10.50 -6.76
N PRO A 29 -11.60 11.70 -6.14
CA PRO A 29 -12.18 11.83 -4.80
C PRO A 29 -13.61 11.29 -4.69
N SER A 30 -14.38 11.35 -5.78
CA SER A 30 -15.75 10.82 -5.87
C SER A 30 -15.85 9.30 -5.79
N GLU A 31 -14.76 8.57 -6.03
CA GLU A 31 -14.70 7.12 -5.92
C GLU A 31 -14.36 6.64 -4.49
N VAL A 32 -14.07 7.56 -3.57
CA VAL A 32 -13.83 7.24 -2.16
C VAL A 32 -15.16 6.90 -1.48
N VAL A 33 -15.28 5.68 -0.97
CA VAL A 33 -16.47 5.23 -0.21
C VAL A 33 -16.12 5.09 1.28
N PRO A 34 -16.85 5.75 2.21
CA PRO A 34 -16.63 5.59 3.63
C PRO A 34 -16.91 4.18 4.13
N LEU A 35 -16.19 3.74 5.17
CA LEU A 35 -16.51 2.51 5.88
C LEU A 35 -17.81 2.69 6.69
N ALA A 36 -18.79 1.84 6.42
CA ALA A 36 -20.06 1.82 7.15
C ALA A 36 -19.90 1.17 8.54
N VAL A 37 -20.78 1.52 9.47
CA VAL A 37 -20.85 0.83 10.78
C VAL A 37 -21.17 -0.65 10.56
N GLY A 38 -20.38 -1.52 11.20
CA GLY A 38 -20.50 -2.98 11.04
C GLY A 38 -19.76 -3.55 9.83
N ALA A 39 -19.14 -2.72 8.98
CA ALA A 39 -18.27 -3.20 7.94
C ALA A 39 -16.99 -3.84 8.54
N SER A 40 -16.51 -4.89 7.89
CA SER A 40 -15.22 -5.49 8.23
C SER A 40 -14.08 -4.51 7.91
N VAL A 41 -13.04 -4.52 8.75
CA VAL A 41 -11.83 -3.76 8.48
C VAL A 41 -11.12 -4.36 7.25
N PRO A 42 -10.71 -3.53 6.27
CA PRO A 42 -10.01 -4.03 5.09
C PRO A 42 -8.62 -4.56 5.44
N GLU A 43 -8.16 -5.54 4.66
CA GLU A 43 -6.78 -6.02 4.72
C GLU A 43 -5.83 -4.92 4.22
N VAL A 44 -5.04 -4.36 5.13
CA VAL A 44 -4.09 -3.29 4.83
C VAL A 44 -2.74 -3.53 5.50
N MET A 45 -1.68 -3.27 4.74
CA MET A 45 -0.30 -3.24 5.23
C MET A 45 0.09 -1.78 5.50
N LEU A 46 0.48 -1.51 6.74
CA LEU A 46 1.01 -0.22 7.18
C LEU A 46 2.52 -0.32 7.40
N SER A 47 3.16 0.83 7.64
CA SER A 47 4.56 0.91 8.05
C SER A 47 4.64 1.39 9.50
N THR A 48 5.47 0.74 10.31
CA THR A 48 5.84 1.26 11.63
C THR A 48 6.77 2.47 11.48
N LEU A 49 7.09 3.12 12.60
CA LEU A 49 8.03 4.24 12.62
C LEU A 49 9.43 3.83 12.14
N GLU A 50 9.80 2.58 12.36
CA GLU A 50 11.07 1.97 11.92
C GLU A 50 11.01 1.51 10.45
N GLY A 51 9.89 1.71 9.77
CA GLY A 51 9.67 1.27 8.39
C GLY A 51 9.34 -0.22 8.25
N ALA A 52 9.10 -0.94 9.35
CA ALA A 52 8.74 -2.35 9.29
C ALA A 52 7.29 -2.53 8.80
N PRO A 53 6.98 -3.60 8.04
CA PRO A 53 5.62 -3.90 7.62
C PRO A 53 4.75 -4.29 8.82
N PHE A 54 3.53 -3.75 8.88
CA PHE A 54 2.55 -4.02 9.94
C PHE A 54 1.18 -4.36 9.33
N ALA A 55 0.71 -5.59 9.54
CA ALA A 55 -0.61 -6.04 9.10
C ALA A 55 -1.70 -5.62 10.10
N LEU A 56 -2.61 -4.73 9.70
CA LEU A 56 -3.58 -4.12 10.63
C LEU A 56 -4.62 -5.12 11.14
N ALA A 57 -5.28 -5.85 10.23
CA ALA A 57 -6.40 -6.75 10.56
C ALA A 57 -6.06 -7.79 11.65
N PRO A 58 -4.97 -8.57 11.57
CA PRO A 58 -4.62 -9.53 12.62
C PRO A 58 -4.16 -8.85 13.92
N ALA A 59 -3.64 -7.63 13.85
CA ALA A 59 -3.23 -6.89 15.04
C ALA A 59 -4.43 -6.41 15.87
N ILE A 60 -5.48 -5.91 15.21
CA ILE A 60 -6.67 -5.38 15.89
C ILE A 60 -7.71 -6.46 16.22
N ALA A 61 -7.61 -7.66 15.64
CA ALA A 61 -8.55 -8.76 15.93
C ALA A 61 -8.45 -9.29 17.37
N LYS A 62 -7.36 -8.97 18.08
CA LYS A 62 -7.08 -9.53 19.42
C LYS A 62 -7.89 -8.86 20.53
N HIS A 63 -8.21 -7.57 20.37
CA HIS A 63 -8.85 -6.74 21.41
C HIS A 63 -9.72 -5.66 20.76
N PRO A 64 -10.69 -5.07 21.46
CA PRO A 64 -11.34 -3.84 21.00
C PRO A 64 -10.31 -2.72 20.80
N VAL A 65 -10.36 -2.04 19.65
CA VAL A 65 -9.39 -1.00 19.26
C VAL A 65 -10.09 0.29 18.90
N VAL A 66 -9.49 1.42 19.28
CA VAL A 66 -9.80 2.75 18.73
C VAL A 66 -8.72 3.12 17.72
N LEU A 67 -9.09 3.32 16.46
CA LEU A 67 -8.18 3.73 15.38
C LEU A 67 -8.41 5.21 15.04
N ILE A 68 -7.36 6.01 15.10
CA ILE A 68 -7.41 7.46 14.83
C ILE A 68 -6.57 7.75 13.59
N PHE A 69 -7.20 8.29 12.55
CA PHE A 69 -6.50 8.87 11.41
C PHE A 69 -6.25 10.34 11.68
N TYR A 70 -5.00 10.78 11.59
CA TYR A 70 -4.62 12.19 11.73
C TYR A 70 -3.78 12.61 10.53
N ARG A 71 -3.91 13.88 10.11
CA ARG A 71 -3.14 14.47 9.01
C ARG A 71 -2.24 15.57 9.57
N GLY A 72 -0.94 15.50 9.26
CA GLY A 72 0.09 16.44 9.70
C GLY A 72 0.96 15.84 10.80
N GLY A 73 2.26 16.13 10.82
CA GLY A 73 3.12 15.78 11.95
C GLY A 73 2.83 16.68 13.16
N TRP A 74 3.30 16.26 14.33
CA TRP A 74 3.59 17.22 15.40
C TRP A 74 4.86 18.00 15.06
#